data_AF-A0A965RXB4-F1
#
_entry.id   AF-A0A965RXB4-F1
#
_cell.length_a   1.000
_cell.length_b   1.000
_cell.length_c   1.000
_cell.angle_alpha   90.00
_cell.angle_beta   90.00
_cell.angle_gamma   90.00
#
_symmetry.space_group_name_H-M   'P 1'
#
loop_
_entity.id
_entity.type
_entity.pdbx_description
1 polymer ?
#
loop_
_entity_poly.entity_id
_entity_poly.type
_entity_poly.pdbx_seq_one_letter_code
_entity_poly.pdbx_strand_id
1 'polypeptide(L)'
;QVRESIDLLTKQGFGRDSWTDKLGLPFYIHRSFSWLVLILLTFIAWKNEKTSKYLSIRFAIIVLGIELVSGILLAYADMPGLVQTSHLIFASILFGILWMGTLRFKNLKV
;
A
#
# COMPACT_ATOMS: atom_id res chain seq x y z
N GLN A 1 -10.96 -4.46 -4.40
CA GLN A 1 -11.18 -3.79 -5.69
C GLN A 1 -10.19 -4.20 -6.78
N VAL A 2 -8.93 -3.70 -6.82
CA VAL A 2 -7.99 -4.05 -7.93
C VAL A 2 -7.79 -5.58 -8.06
N ARG A 3 -7.67 -6.31 -6.95
CA ARG A 3 -7.57 -7.78 -6.95
C ARG A 3 -8.79 -8.47 -7.58
N GLU A 4 -10.00 -8.03 -7.22
CA GLU A 4 -11.25 -8.57 -7.80
C GLU A 4 -11.31 -8.32 -9.31
N SER A 5 -10.88 -7.14 -9.77
CA SER A 5 -10.79 -6.84 -11.20
C SER A 5 -9.83 -7.79 -11.93
N ILE A 6 -8.68 -8.10 -11.33
CA ILE A 6 -7.73 -9.10 -11.87
C ILE A 6 -8.36 -10.49 -11.92
N ASP A 7 -9.13 -10.87 -10.90
CA ASP A 7 -9.80 -12.18 -10.88
C ASP A 7 -10.85 -12.30 -12.00
N LEU A 8 -11.58 -11.22 -12.28
CA LEU A 8 -12.51 -11.15 -13.41
C LEU A 8 -11.78 -11.26 -14.76
N LEU A 9 -10.67 -10.54 -14.95
CA LEU A 9 -9.87 -10.61 -16.18
C LEU A 9 -9.27 -12.01 -16.38
N THR A 10 -8.82 -12.66 -15.30
CA THR A 10 -8.31 -14.03 -15.34
C THR A 10 -9.40 -15.01 -15.78
N LYS A 11 -10.63 -14.88 -15.24
CA LYS A 11 -11.79 -15.70 -15.64
C LYS A 11 -12.19 -15.48 -17.10
N GLN A 12 -11.94 -14.30 -17.65
CA GLN A 12 -12.17 -13.97 -19.06
C GLN A 12 -11.04 -14.49 -19.98
N GLY A 13 -9.99 -15.11 -19.43
CA GLY A 13 -8.88 -15.69 -20.21
C GLY A 13 -7.77 -14.69 -20.55
N PHE A 14 -7.76 -13.50 -19.97
CA PHE A 14 -6.70 -12.52 -20.20
C PHE A 14 -5.42 -12.86 -19.44
N GLY A 15 -4.29 -12.82 -20.15
CA GLY A 15 -2.95 -12.97 -19.60
C GLY A 15 -2.47 -11.73 -18.83
N ARG A 16 -1.47 -11.92 -17.97
CA ARG A 16 -0.91 -10.89 -17.07
C ARG A 16 -0.37 -9.66 -17.79
N ASP A 17 0.23 -9.89 -18.94
CA ASP A 17 0.74 -8.92 -19.91
C ASP A 17 -0.32 -7.90 -20.35
N SER A 18 -1.60 -8.29 -20.32
CA SER A 18 -2.71 -7.43 -20.74
C SER A 18 -3.50 -6.80 -19.58
N TRP A 19 -3.17 -7.12 -18.32
CA TRP A 19 -3.99 -6.71 -17.18
C TRP A 19 -3.91 -5.21 -16.91
N THR A 20 -2.70 -4.63 -16.94
CA THR A 20 -2.48 -3.20 -16.68
C THR A 20 -3.32 -2.31 -17.59
N ASP A 21 -3.45 -2.68 -18.87
CA ASP A 21 -4.25 -1.95 -19.86
C ASP A 21 -5.77 -2.12 -19.65
N LYS A 22 -6.19 -3.25 -19.09
CA LYS A 22 -7.61 -3.63 -18.95
C LYS A 22 -8.21 -3.31 -17.59
N LEU A 23 -7.40 -3.03 -16.57
CA LEU A 23 -7.90 -2.75 -15.23
C LEU A 23 -8.69 -1.44 -15.15
N GLY A 24 -8.46 -0.51 -16.08
CA GLY A 24 -9.25 0.71 -16.20
C GLY A 24 -9.19 1.61 -14.96
N LEU A 25 -10.29 2.31 -14.69
CA LEU A 25 -10.37 3.37 -13.69
C LEU A 25 -9.94 2.96 -12.25
N PRO A 26 -10.33 1.78 -11.71
CA PRO A 26 -9.91 1.37 -10.36
C PRO A 26 -8.40 1.35 -10.15
N PHE A 27 -7.63 0.94 -11.17
CA PHE A 27 -6.17 0.93 -11.09
C PHE A 27 -5.59 2.35 -11.03
N TYR A 28 -6.11 3.27 -11.85
CA TYR A 28 -5.68 4.67 -11.82
C TYR A 28 -6.01 5.37 -10.50
N ILE A 29 -7.19 5.10 -9.93
CA ILE A 29 -7.57 5.61 -8.61
C ILE A 29 -6.64 5.04 -7.52
N HIS A 30 -6.35 3.74 -7.56
CA HIS A 30 -5.44 3.13 -6.60
C HIS A 30 -4.03 3.73 -6.66
N ARG A 31 -3.48 3.90 -7.86
CA ARG A 31 -2.16 4.52 -8.08
C ARG A 31 -2.13 5.99 -7.69
N SER A 32 -3.20 6.75 -7.90
CA SER A 32 -3.24 8.15 -7.46
C SER A 32 -3.38 8.26 -5.94
N PHE A 33 -4.15 7.36 -5.32
CA PHE A 33 -4.34 7.31 -3.87
C PHE A 33 -3.04 7.03 -3.10
N SER A 34 -2.09 6.27 -3.67
CA SER A 34 -0.81 6.01 -3.01
C SER A 34 0.01 7.28 -2.76
N TRP A 35 -0.13 8.31 -3.60
CA TRP A 35 0.50 9.62 -3.39
C TRP A 35 -0.06 10.34 -2.17
N LEU A 36 -1.38 10.28 -1.97
CA LEU A 36 -2.02 10.85 -0.79
C LEU A 36 -1.51 10.16 0.48
N VAL A 37 -1.44 8.81 0.46
CA VAL A 37 -0.91 8.03 1.59
C VAL A 37 0.55 8.38 1.86
N LEU A 38 1.38 8.52 0.82
CA LEU A 38 2.78 8.93 0.96
C LEU A 38 2.91 10.30 1.62
N ILE A 39 2.16 11.31 1.15
CA ILE A 39 2.22 12.66 1.70
C ILE A 39 1.81 12.64 3.19
N LEU A 40 0.67 12.02 3.50
CA LEU A 40 0.15 11.96 4.86
C LEU A 40 1.10 11.21 5.80
N LEU A 41 1.60 10.04 5.40
CA LEU A 41 2.46 9.24 6.27
C LEU A 41 3.85 9.88 6.43
N THR A 42 4.36 10.55 5.39
CA THR A 42 5.60 11.33 5.49
C THR A 42 5.44 12.49 6.47
N PHE A 43 4.32 13.23 6.41
CA PHE A 43 4.03 14.30 7.37
C PHE A 43 3.92 13.77 8.81
N ILE A 44 3.24 12.64 9.02
CA ILE A 44 3.12 11.98 10.33
C ILE A 44 4.49 11.52 10.82
N ALA A 45 5.31 10.92 9.96
CA ALA A 45 6.66 10.47 10.29
C ALA A 45 7.57 11.65 10.66
N TRP A 46 7.51 12.76 9.92
CA TRP A 46 8.24 13.98 10.24
C TRP A 46 7.85 14.53 11.62
N LYS A 47 6.54 14.64 11.90
CA LYS A 47 6.06 15.08 13.22
C LYS A 47 6.52 14.13 14.33
N ASN A 48 6.45 12.82 14.09
CA ASN A 48 6.89 11.80 15.03
C ASN A 48 8.37 11.95 15.40
N GLU A 49 9.26 12.25 14.44
CA GLU A 49 10.68 12.48 14.72
C GLU A 49 10.95 13.72 15.58
N LYS A 50 10.07 14.73 15.49
CA LYS A 50 10.16 15.95 16.30
C LYS A 50 9.56 15.79 17.69
N THR A 51 8.66 14.83 17.91
CA THR A 51 7.96 14.65 19.18
C THR A 51 8.29 13.31 19.83
N SER A 52 7.47 12.29 19.58
CA SER A 52 7.37 11.09 20.39
C SER A 52 8.27 9.94 19.94
N LYS A 53 8.77 9.99 18.69
CA LYS A 53 9.68 8.99 18.09
C LYS A 53 9.17 7.56 18.21
N TYR A 54 7.86 7.36 18.05
CA TYR A 54 7.23 6.04 18.08
C TYR A 54 7.84 5.14 17.01
N LEU A 55 8.35 3.98 17.42
CA LEU A 55 8.92 2.98 16.52
C LEU A 55 7.89 2.47 15.52
N SER A 56 6.61 2.37 15.90
CA SER A 56 5.53 1.96 15.00
C SER A 56 5.41 2.88 13.78
N ILE A 57 5.53 4.19 13.95
CA ILE A 57 5.48 5.16 12.83
C ILE A 57 6.74 5.05 11.96
N ARG A 58 7.91 4.82 12.56
CA ARG A 58 9.16 4.58 11.82
C ARG A 58 9.08 3.30 10.98
N PHE A 59 8.51 2.22 11.53
CA PHE A 59 8.27 1.00 10.76
C PHE A 59 7.21 1.22 9.68
N ALA A 60 6.15 1.97 9.95
CA ALA A 60 5.11 2.26 8.97
C ALA A 60 5.67 2.96 7.72
N ILE A 61 6.55 3.96 7.87
CA ILE A 61 7.13 4.65 6.71
C ILE A 61 8.09 3.76 5.91
N ILE A 62 8.81 2.84 6.57
CA ILE A 62 9.66 1.84 5.89
C ILE A 62 8.80 0.86 5.09
N VAL A 63 7.74 0.31 5.70
CA VAL A 63 6.83 -0.62 5.03
C VAL A 63 6.13 0.08 3.85
N LEU A 64 5.73 1.35 4.00
CA LEU A 64 5.19 2.13 2.89
C LEU A 64 6.20 2.26 1.73
N GLY A 65 7.49 2.42 2.02
CA GLY A 65 8.52 2.42 0.99
C GLY A 65 8.55 1.12 0.18
N ILE A 66 8.47 -0.03 0.87
CA ILE A 66 8.38 -1.36 0.22
C ILE A 66 7.10 -1.48 -0.62
N GLU A 67 5.98 -0.96 -0.12
CA GLU A 67 4.69 -0.94 -0.82
C GLU A 67 4.74 -0.13 -2.12
N LEU A 68 5.37 1.04 -2.11
CA LEU A 68 5.50 1.85 -3.31
C LEU A 68 6.40 1.17 -4.35
N VAL A 69 7.51 0.57 -3.93
CA VAL A 69 8.40 -0.17 -4.83
C VAL A 69 7.70 -1.39 -5.42
N SER A 70 7.01 -2.19 -4.61
CA SER A 70 6.24 -3.34 -5.10
C SER A 70 5.08 -2.92 -6.01
N GLY A 71 4.38 -1.83 -5.72
CA GLY A 71 3.34 -1.27 -6.59
C GLY A 71 3.88 -0.82 -7.96
N ILE A 72 5.06 -0.19 -7.99
CA ILE A 72 5.75 0.15 -9.24
C ILE A 72 6.11 -1.14 -10.01
N LEU A 73 6.71 -2.14 -9.34
CA LEU A 73 7.03 -3.42 -9.98
C LEU A 73 5.79 -4.09 -10.59
N LEU A 74 4.65 -4.05 -9.91
CA LEU A 74 3.40 -4.59 -10.45
C LEU A 74 2.94 -3.86 -11.71
N ALA A 75 3.11 -2.53 -11.77
CA ALA A 75 2.69 -1.74 -12.92
C ALA A 75 3.60 -1.91 -14.15
N TYR A 76 4.86 -2.29 -13.97
CA TYR A 76 5.86 -2.31 -15.06
C TYR A 76 6.47 -3.69 -15.38
N ALA A 77 6.23 -4.71 -14.54
CA ALA A 77 6.79 -6.06 -14.73
C ALA A 77 5.72 -7.13 -14.94
N ASP A 78 4.63 -6.81 -15.64
CA ASP A 78 3.53 -7.75 -15.96
C ASP A 78 2.92 -8.45 -14.74
N MET A 79 2.72 -7.71 -13.65
CA MET A 79 2.14 -8.21 -12.40
C MET A 79 2.68 -9.59 -11.94
N PRO A 80 3.97 -9.71 -11.58
CA PRO A 80 4.53 -10.99 -11.16
C PRO A 80 3.77 -11.51 -9.94
N GLY A 81 3.37 -12.78 -9.95
CA GLY A 81 2.50 -13.34 -8.90
C GLY A 81 3.08 -13.19 -7.49
N LEU A 82 4.39 -13.39 -7.31
CA LEU A 82 5.04 -13.21 -6.02
C LEU A 82 5.02 -11.76 -5.53
N VAL A 83 5.24 -10.80 -6.43
CA VAL A 83 5.17 -9.37 -6.10
C VAL A 83 3.72 -8.99 -5.73
N GLN A 84 2.73 -9.56 -6.41
CA GLN A 84 1.32 -9.29 -6.14
C GLN A 84 0.92 -9.76 -4.73
N THR A 85 1.28 -10.98 -4.38
CA THR A 85 1.02 -11.51 -3.04
C THR A 85 1.78 -10.73 -1.98
N SER A 86 3.05 -10.38 -2.23
CA SER A 86 3.89 -9.63 -1.29
C SER A 86 3.31 -8.24 -1.03
N HIS A 87 2.87 -7.53 -2.07
CA HIS A 87 2.24 -6.21 -1.97
C HIS A 87 0.99 -6.25 -1.06
N LEU A 88 0.13 -7.27 -1.22
CA LEU A 88 -1.05 -7.41 -0.35
C LEU A 88 -0.69 -7.70 1.12
N ILE A 89 0.37 -8.49 1.34
CA ILE A 89 0.86 -8.79 2.70
C ILE A 89 1.40 -7.53 3.36
N PHE A 90 2.26 -6.77 2.67
CA PHE A 90 2.84 -5.54 3.21
C PHE A 90 1.79 -4.43 3.39
N ALA A 91 0.81 -4.30 2.48
CA ALA A 91 -0.36 -3.44 2.67
C ALA A 91 -1.11 -3.77 3.97
N SER A 92 -1.31 -5.07 4.23
CA SER A 92 -2.02 -5.55 5.42
C SER A 92 -1.20 -5.30 6.70
N ILE A 93 0.13 -5.48 6.65
CA ILE A 93 1.04 -5.16 7.75
C ILE A 93 1.02 -3.66 8.04
N LEU A 94 1.13 -2.82 7.01
CA LEU A 94 1.07 -1.36 7.15
C LEU A 94 -0.24 -0.93 7.81
N PHE A 95 -1.37 -1.46 7.34
CA PHE A 95 -2.68 -1.23 7.93
C PHE A 95 -2.70 -1.64 9.41
N GLY A 96 -2.19 -2.83 9.76
CA GLY A 96 -2.12 -3.31 11.14
C GLY A 96 -1.28 -2.41 12.05
N ILE A 97 -0.11 -1.95 11.58
CA ILE A 97 0.75 -1.01 12.33
C ILE A 97 0.02 0.30 12.59
N LEU A 98 -0.62 0.88 11.57
CA LEU A 98 -1.33 2.15 11.68
C LEU A 98 -2.55 2.00 12.61
N TRP A 99 -3.34 0.94 12.44
CA TRP A 99 -4.49 0.64 13.29
C TRP A 99 -4.09 0.51 14.75
N MET A 100 -3.09 -0.33 15.06
CA MET A 100 -2.58 -0.46 16.43
C MET A 100 -2.04 0.88 16.97
N GLY A 101 -1.37 1.67 16.14
CA GLY A 101 -0.93 3.01 16.49
C GLY A 101 -2.10 3.88 16.95
N THR A 102 -3.18 3.95 16.17
CA THR A 102 -4.36 4.75 16.55
C THR A 102 -5.01 4.31 17.87
N LEU A 103 -5.06 3.01 18.16
CA LEU A 103 -5.59 2.50 19.43
C LEU A 103 -4.68 2.86 20.62
N ARG A 104 -3.38 2.71 20.46
CA ARG A 104 -2.40 2.98 21.54
C ARG A 104 -2.27 4.48 21.83
N PHE A 105 -2.29 5.32 20.80
CA PHE A 105 -2.18 6.77 20.97
C PHE A 105 -3.42 7.40 21.60
N LYS A 106 -4.61 6.81 21.42
CA LYS A 106 -5.84 7.25 22.09
C LYS A 106 -5.87 6.92 23.59
N ASN A 107 -5.17 5.86 24.00
CA ASN A 107 -5.12 5.44 25.40
C ASN A 107 -4.01 6.13 26.21
N LEU A 108 -3.09 6.82 25.54
CA LEU A 108 -2.16 7.75 26.17
C LEU A 108 -2.90 9.07 26.42
N LYS A 109 -3.74 9.10 27.47
CA LYS A 109 -4.18 10.37 28.04
C LYS A 109 -2.95 11.04 28.64
N VAL A 110 -2.60 12.21 28.09
CA VAL A 110 -1.75 13.21 28.76
C VAL A 110 -2.48 13.72 29.99
#